data_AF-A0AA95IH34-F1
#
_entry.id   AF-A0AA95IH34-F1
#
_cell.length_a   1.000
_cell.length_b   1.000
_cell.length_c   1.000
_cell.angle_alpha   90.00
_cell.angle_beta   90.00
_cell.angle_gamma   90.00
#
_symmetry.space_group_name_H-M   'P 1'
#
loop_
_entity.id
_entity.type
_entity.pdbx_description
1 polymer ?
#
loop_
_entity_poly.entity_id
_entity_poly.type
_entity_poly.pdbx_seq_one_letter_code
_entity_poly.pdbx_strand_id
1 'polypeptide(L)'
;MFKNSTLENIKVVGSVTGNNDVTGAVNKLDEANMRNVAFIGKINSLGDKGWWSGGLVSESWRSNVDSSYIDADIKANNSKVGGLIAKIDHGVNPMDVKQRGRLTKSVVKGTMTLKNHGQSGGVIHDNYNWGWVENNVSMMKVNNGEIMYGSGSVDSGDPDFGFHYFKNNVYVRDVASGNVSYKRSKQIQGVDQAEADKRIATFNITADKYEITDPLVNTLNNLTTRDNEYKTTQDYKAEREQAYRNIEKLQPFYNKEWIVNQGNKLTDESNLVKKTVLSVTGMKAGQFVTDLSDIDKIMVHYADGTKEELTVTEELTVTAKTDSKVAQVKS
;
A
#
# COMPACT_ATOMS: atom_id res chain seq x y z
N MET A 1 -15.97 2.64 1.13
CA MET A 1 -16.96 1.61 0.76
C MET A 1 -17.07 1.61 -0.75
N PHE A 2 -16.99 0.44 -1.39
CA PHE A 2 -17.14 0.25 -2.83
C PHE A 2 -18.45 -0.51 -3.08
N LYS A 3 -19.49 0.21 -3.52
CA LYS A 3 -20.88 -0.25 -3.48
C LYS A 3 -21.46 -0.42 -4.88
N ASN A 4 -22.23 -1.48 -5.12
CA ASN A 4 -22.94 -1.73 -6.39
C ASN A 4 -22.03 -1.56 -7.62
N SER A 5 -20.80 -2.03 -7.48
CA SER A 5 -19.71 -1.76 -8.43
C SER A 5 -18.96 -3.03 -8.78
N THR A 6 -18.13 -2.96 -9.81
CA THR A 6 -17.30 -4.08 -10.27
C THR A 6 -15.83 -3.68 -10.26
N LEU A 7 -14.99 -4.52 -9.68
CA LEU A 7 -13.53 -4.42 -9.72
C LEU A 7 -12.99 -5.64 -10.46
N GLU A 8 -12.43 -5.46 -11.66
CA GLU A 8 -11.96 -6.59 -12.44
C GLU A 8 -10.68 -6.35 -13.23
N ASN A 9 -9.88 -7.42 -13.38
CA ASN A 9 -8.66 -7.43 -14.19
C ASN A 9 -7.63 -6.41 -13.71
N ILE A 10 -7.29 -6.47 -12.42
CA ILE A 10 -6.38 -5.51 -11.79
C ILE A 10 -5.22 -6.25 -11.14
N LYS A 11 -4.00 -5.78 -11.44
CA LYS A 11 -2.79 -6.12 -10.69
C LYS A 11 -2.37 -4.92 -9.86
N VAL A 12 -2.22 -5.12 -8.55
CA VAL A 12 -1.63 -4.15 -7.63
C VAL A 12 -0.28 -4.67 -7.17
N VAL A 13 0.77 -3.86 -7.34
CA VAL A 13 2.10 -4.15 -6.80
C VAL A 13 2.51 -2.99 -5.90
N GLY A 14 2.81 -3.25 -4.62
CA GLY A 14 3.23 -2.18 -3.72
C GLY A 14 3.17 -2.50 -2.23
N SER A 15 3.12 -1.46 -1.41
CA SER A 15 3.04 -1.57 0.04
C SER A 15 1.89 -0.72 0.56
N VAL A 16 1.01 -1.30 1.37
CA VAL A 16 -0.05 -0.58 2.09
C VAL A 16 0.26 -0.61 3.58
N THR A 17 0.42 0.57 4.19
CA THR A 17 0.64 0.70 5.64
C THR A 17 -0.42 1.62 6.20
N GLY A 18 -1.11 1.18 7.24
CA GLY A 18 -2.15 1.96 7.90
C GLY A 18 -2.27 1.62 9.37
N ASN A 19 -3.09 2.41 10.08
CA ASN A 19 -3.31 2.20 11.50
C ASN A 19 -4.27 1.03 11.73
N ASN A 20 -5.51 1.07 11.24
CA ASN A 20 -6.46 -0.04 11.34
C ASN A 20 -7.19 -0.20 10.00
N ASP A 21 -7.90 -1.32 9.79
CA ASP A 21 -8.63 -1.63 8.56
C ASP A 21 -7.79 -1.58 7.27
N VAL A 22 -6.61 -2.16 7.31
CA VAL A 22 -5.65 -2.10 6.20
C VAL A 22 -5.90 -3.26 5.23
N THR A 23 -5.95 -2.97 3.94
CA THR A 23 -6.14 -3.99 2.91
C THR A 23 -5.48 -3.61 1.59
N GLY A 24 -5.16 -4.60 0.75
CA GLY A 24 -4.46 -4.41 -0.52
C GLY A 24 -5.32 -3.84 -1.66
N ALA A 25 -6.66 -3.99 -1.60
CA ALA A 25 -7.55 -3.48 -2.66
C ALA A 25 -8.71 -2.62 -2.14
N VAL A 26 -9.68 -3.21 -1.43
CA VAL A 26 -10.92 -2.50 -1.05
C VAL A 26 -11.28 -2.79 0.40
N ASN A 27 -11.39 -1.75 1.23
CA ASN A 27 -11.74 -1.95 2.65
C ASN A 27 -13.10 -2.64 2.82
N LYS A 28 -14.17 -2.06 2.24
CA LYS A 28 -15.52 -2.67 2.24
C LYS A 28 -16.07 -2.82 0.83
N LEU A 29 -16.28 -4.05 0.38
CA LEU A 29 -17.12 -4.39 -0.77
C LEU A 29 -18.56 -4.51 -0.30
N ASP A 30 -19.48 -3.79 -0.93
CA ASP A 30 -20.89 -3.71 -0.54
C ASP A 30 -21.78 -3.99 -1.76
N GLU A 31 -22.42 -5.16 -1.78
CA GLU A 31 -23.24 -5.65 -2.90
C GLU A 31 -22.51 -5.59 -4.27
N ALA A 32 -21.18 -5.71 -4.25
CA ALA A 32 -20.28 -5.50 -5.37
C ALA A 32 -19.66 -6.82 -5.88
N ASN A 33 -18.94 -6.75 -7.00
CA ASN A 33 -18.20 -7.88 -7.56
C ASN A 33 -16.71 -7.56 -7.68
N MET A 34 -15.85 -8.52 -7.34
CA MET A 34 -14.42 -8.48 -7.56
C MET A 34 -13.99 -9.75 -8.30
N ARG A 35 -13.31 -9.62 -9.44
CA ARG A 35 -12.90 -10.76 -10.25
C ARG A 35 -11.55 -10.56 -10.90
N ASN A 36 -10.69 -11.58 -10.85
CA ASN A 36 -9.37 -11.52 -11.48
C ASN A 36 -8.58 -10.30 -10.97
N VAL A 37 -8.44 -10.21 -9.65
CA VAL A 37 -7.70 -9.16 -8.97
C VAL A 37 -6.54 -9.79 -8.21
N ALA A 38 -5.35 -9.24 -8.43
CA ALA A 38 -4.11 -9.69 -7.80
C ALA A 38 -3.49 -8.56 -6.98
N PHE A 39 -3.02 -8.87 -5.77
CA PHE A 39 -2.17 -7.99 -4.99
C PHE A 39 -0.85 -8.69 -4.66
N ILE A 40 0.26 -8.01 -4.93
CA ILE A 40 1.61 -8.50 -4.69
C ILE A 40 2.39 -7.44 -3.92
N GLY A 41 2.92 -7.79 -2.74
CA GLY A 41 3.78 -6.88 -1.98
C GLY A 41 3.60 -6.93 -0.47
N LYS A 42 3.35 -5.79 0.19
CA LYS A 42 3.35 -5.69 1.66
C LYS A 42 2.08 -5.07 2.21
N ILE A 43 1.58 -5.58 3.32
CA ILE A 43 0.43 -5.02 4.05
C ILE A 43 0.79 -4.90 5.52
N ASN A 44 0.78 -3.70 6.07
CA ASN A 44 1.11 -3.43 7.47
C ASN A 44 -0.07 -2.77 8.20
N SER A 45 -0.70 -3.49 9.12
CA SER A 45 -1.74 -2.98 10.04
C SER A 45 -1.14 -2.76 11.43
N LEU A 46 -0.84 -1.51 11.77
CA LEU A 46 -0.02 -1.16 12.95
C LEU A 46 -0.81 -1.05 14.25
N GLY A 47 -2.09 -0.74 14.14
CA GLY A 47 -2.99 -0.38 15.23
C GLY A 47 -3.50 -1.57 16.02
N ASP A 48 -4.22 -1.24 17.09
CA ASP A 48 -4.56 -2.17 18.15
C ASP A 48 -6.08 -2.38 18.35
N LYS A 49 -6.92 -1.92 17.42
CA LYS A 49 -8.38 -1.84 17.60
C LYS A 49 -9.15 -3.14 17.42
N GLY A 50 -8.52 -4.22 16.96
CA GLY A 50 -9.19 -5.50 16.71
C GLY A 50 -10.12 -5.50 15.49
N TRP A 51 -9.97 -4.51 14.59
CA TRP A 51 -10.79 -4.38 13.40
C TRP A 51 -10.34 -5.31 12.27
N TRP A 52 -11.08 -5.34 11.16
CA TRP A 52 -10.90 -6.31 10.09
C TRP A 52 -9.82 -5.87 9.10
N SER A 53 -8.94 -6.78 8.69
CA SER A 53 -7.93 -6.46 7.68
C SER A 53 -7.78 -7.61 6.70
N GLY A 54 -7.78 -7.31 5.40
CA GLY A 54 -7.73 -8.31 4.35
C GLY A 54 -6.43 -8.26 3.55
N GLY A 55 -6.07 -9.36 2.91
CA GLY A 55 -5.13 -9.29 1.79
C GLY A 55 -5.69 -8.42 0.66
N LEU A 56 -6.94 -8.66 0.26
CA LEU A 56 -7.67 -7.88 -0.75
C LEU A 56 -8.84 -7.10 -0.16
N VAL A 57 -9.59 -7.69 0.78
CA VAL A 57 -10.84 -7.10 1.28
C VAL A 57 -10.97 -7.24 2.80
N SER A 58 -11.26 -6.15 3.51
CA SER A 58 -11.53 -6.26 4.95
C SER A 58 -12.93 -6.82 5.21
N GLU A 59 -13.95 -6.25 4.59
CA GLU A 59 -15.34 -6.68 4.70
C GLU A 59 -15.99 -6.86 3.32
N SER A 60 -16.54 -8.04 3.06
CA SER A 60 -17.33 -8.36 1.89
C SER A 60 -18.79 -8.55 2.30
N TRP A 61 -19.57 -7.47 2.27
CA TRP A 61 -21.00 -7.49 2.53
C TRP A 61 -21.78 -7.76 1.25
N ARG A 62 -22.50 -8.89 1.20
CA ARG A 62 -23.32 -9.36 0.07
C ARG A 62 -22.62 -9.27 -1.28
N SER A 63 -21.30 -9.33 -1.26
CA SER A 63 -20.42 -9.14 -2.41
C SER A 63 -19.84 -10.47 -2.85
N ASN A 64 -19.41 -10.52 -4.10
CA ASN A 64 -18.82 -11.71 -4.68
C ASN A 64 -17.37 -11.44 -5.06
N VAL A 65 -16.47 -12.30 -4.60
CA VAL A 65 -15.05 -12.28 -4.94
C VAL A 65 -14.71 -13.61 -5.59
N ASP A 66 -14.19 -13.57 -6.81
CA ASP A 66 -13.73 -14.78 -7.48
C ASP A 66 -12.41 -14.60 -8.24
N SER A 67 -11.70 -15.70 -8.45
CA SER A 67 -10.49 -15.71 -9.29
C SER A 67 -9.44 -14.71 -8.78
N SER A 68 -9.21 -14.64 -7.47
CA SER A 68 -8.36 -13.62 -6.85
C SER A 68 -7.01 -14.17 -6.37
N TYR A 69 -5.99 -13.33 -6.32
CA TYR A 69 -4.62 -13.73 -6.01
C TYR A 69 -3.96 -12.80 -5.00
N ILE A 70 -3.31 -13.37 -4.00
CA ILE A 70 -2.44 -12.67 -3.06
C ILE A 70 -1.06 -13.34 -3.05
N ASP A 71 -0.02 -12.52 -3.12
CA ASP A 71 1.35 -12.90 -2.75
C ASP A 71 1.98 -11.75 -1.96
N ALA A 72 1.86 -11.82 -0.63
CA ALA A 72 2.19 -10.69 0.22
C ALA A 72 2.87 -11.06 1.54
N ASP A 73 3.69 -10.14 2.05
CA ASP A 73 4.14 -10.09 3.44
C ASP A 73 3.17 -9.21 4.24
N ILE A 74 2.30 -9.86 5.02
CA ILE A 74 1.28 -9.25 5.85
C ILE A 74 1.78 -9.19 7.30
N LYS A 75 1.83 -8.00 7.89
CA LYS A 75 2.14 -7.79 9.30
C LYS A 75 0.99 -7.07 9.98
N ALA A 76 0.48 -7.63 11.07
CA ALA A 76 -0.60 -7.02 11.82
C ALA A 76 -0.40 -7.10 13.34
N ASN A 77 -0.86 -6.08 14.05
CA ASN A 77 -0.74 -6.01 15.50
C ASN A 77 -1.92 -6.66 16.23
N ASN A 78 -3.07 -5.98 16.35
CA ASN A 78 -4.30 -6.54 16.91
C ASN A 78 -5.42 -6.34 15.89
N SER A 79 -5.45 -7.17 14.85
CA SER A 79 -6.45 -7.13 13.78
C SER A 79 -7.03 -8.53 13.57
N LYS A 80 -8.27 -8.59 13.09
CA LYS A 80 -8.92 -9.81 12.61
C LYS A 80 -8.57 -9.97 11.13
N VAL A 81 -7.48 -10.68 10.84
CA VAL A 81 -6.91 -10.74 9.49
C VAL A 81 -7.40 -11.95 8.73
N GLY A 82 -7.79 -11.74 7.47
CA GLY A 82 -7.92 -12.81 6.48
C GLY A 82 -6.87 -12.63 5.38
N GLY A 83 -6.11 -13.67 5.08
CA GLY A 83 -5.06 -13.59 4.04
C GLY A 83 -5.60 -13.18 2.66
N LEU A 84 -6.89 -13.43 2.39
CA LEU A 84 -7.64 -12.82 1.27
C LEU A 84 -8.69 -11.83 1.78
N ILE A 85 -9.67 -12.31 2.54
CA ILE A 85 -10.79 -11.51 3.01
C ILE A 85 -10.96 -11.70 4.51
N ALA A 86 -10.99 -10.63 5.30
CA ALA A 86 -11.24 -10.79 6.73
C ALA A 86 -12.66 -11.32 7.00
N LYS A 87 -13.69 -10.55 6.62
CA LYS A 87 -15.09 -10.89 6.89
C LYS A 87 -15.87 -11.07 5.61
N ILE A 88 -16.56 -12.20 5.47
CA ILE A 88 -17.49 -12.47 4.37
C ILE A 88 -18.89 -12.60 4.95
N ASP A 89 -19.79 -11.75 4.51
CA ASP A 89 -21.16 -11.70 5.00
C ASP A 89 -22.12 -11.76 3.81
N HIS A 90 -23.02 -12.74 3.82
CA HIS A 90 -24.08 -12.90 2.84
C HIS A 90 -25.38 -12.21 3.30
N GLY A 91 -25.44 -11.70 4.52
CA GLY A 91 -26.66 -11.19 5.12
C GLY A 91 -27.62 -12.32 5.47
N VAL A 92 -28.93 -12.04 5.37
CA VAL A 92 -29.98 -12.92 5.93
C VAL A 92 -31.06 -13.32 4.91
N ASN A 93 -30.79 -13.19 3.60
CA ASN A 93 -31.73 -13.64 2.55
C ASN A 93 -31.46 -15.09 2.14
N PRO A 94 -32.18 -16.11 2.65
CA PRO A 94 -31.86 -17.50 2.37
C PRO A 94 -32.01 -17.90 0.89
N MET A 95 -32.75 -17.12 0.10
CA MET A 95 -33.05 -17.44 -1.30
C MET A 95 -31.86 -17.25 -2.26
N ASP A 96 -30.83 -16.52 -1.84
CA ASP A 96 -29.67 -16.19 -2.69
C ASP A 96 -28.32 -16.62 -2.10
N VAL A 97 -28.34 -17.59 -1.17
CA VAL A 97 -27.12 -18.27 -0.71
C VAL A 97 -26.34 -18.78 -1.93
N LYS A 98 -25.02 -18.66 -1.91
CA LYS A 98 -24.09 -18.97 -3.02
C LYS A 98 -24.16 -18.00 -4.22
N GLN A 99 -25.24 -17.24 -4.38
CA GLN A 99 -25.34 -16.20 -5.43
C GLN A 99 -24.77 -14.86 -4.97
N ARG A 100 -24.84 -14.58 -3.67
CA ARG A 100 -24.24 -13.40 -3.01
C ARG A 100 -23.31 -13.84 -1.88
N GLY A 101 -22.43 -12.95 -1.42
CA GLY A 101 -21.57 -13.20 -0.26
C GLY A 101 -20.59 -14.35 -0.48
N ARG A 102 -20.00 -14.48 -1.68
CA ARG A 102 -19.13 -15.61 -2.05
C ARG A 102 -17.66 -15.22 -2.18
N LEU A 103 -16.76 -16.11 -1.79
CA LEU A 103 -15.33 -16.12 -2.10
C LEU A 103 -14.98 -17.44 -2.78
N THR A 104 -14.50 -17.41 -4.03
CA THR A 104 -14.15 -18.65 -4.72
C THR A 104 -12.97 -18.57 -5.68
N LYS A 105 -12.33 -19.71 -5.95
CA LYS A 105 -11.27 -19.84 -6.97
C LYS A 105 -10.08 -18.91 -6.72
N SER A 106 -9.69 -18.74 -5.46
CA SER A 106 -8.62 -17.79 -5.10
C SER A 106 -7.38 -18.49 -4.56
N VAL A 107 -6.25 -17.80 -4.66
CA VAL A 107 -4.94 -18.26 -4.20
C VAL A 107 -4.34 -17.27 -3.22
N VAL A 108 -3.79 -17.79 -2.11
CA VAL A 108 -3.11 -16.98 -1.09
C VAL A 108 -1.69 -17.48 -0.90
N LYS A 109 -0.70 -16.62 -1.09
CA LYS A 109 0.72 -16.91 -0.88
C LYS A 109 1.38 -15.82 -0.04
N GLY A 110 2.61 -16.13 0.39
CA GLY A 110 3.46 -15.22 1.15
C GLY A 110 3.48 -15.54 2.64
N THR A 111 3.65 -14.52 3.46
CA THR A 111 3.81 -14.63 4.90
C THR A 111 2.80 -13.75 5.62
N MET A 112 2.26 -14.23 6.74
CA MET A 112 1.42 -13.45 7.63
C MET A 112 2.00 -13.53 9.04
N THR A 113 2.45 -12.41 9.59
CA THR A 113 3.03 -12.34 10.94
C THR A 113 2.17 -11.47 11.85
N LEU A 114 1.61 -12.08 12.88
CA LEU A 114 0.65 -11.44 13.78
C LEU A 114 1.25 -11.26 15.16
N LYS A 115 1.22 -10.03 15.69
CA LYS A 115 1.65 -9.78 17.08
C LYS A 115 0.65 -10.38 18.06
N ASN A 116 -0.64 -10.17 17.81
CA ASN A 116 -1.74 -10.84 18.51
C ASN A 116 -2.52 -11.70 17.51
N HIS A 117 -2.94 -12.89 17.95
CA HIS A 117 -3.65 -13.86 17.10
C HIS A 117 -4.90 -13.28 16.44
N GLY A 118 -5.69 -12.51 17.18
CA GLY A 118 -6.80 -11.71 16.64
C GLY A 118 -7.89 -12.49 15.92
N GLN A 119 -7.99 -13.82 16.12
CA GLN A 119 -8.88 -14.70 15.33
C GLN A 119 -8.64 -14.59 13.81
N SER A 120 -7.37 -14.55 13.43
CA SER A 120 -6.92 -14.38 12.05
C SER A 120 -6.63 -15.71 11.38
N GLY A 121 -6.89 -15.78 10.08
CA GLY A 121 -6.69 -16.98 9.27
C GLY A 121 -5.99 -16.70 7.95
N GLY A 122 -5.22 -17.68 7.47
CA GLY A 122 -4.47 -17.59 6.21
C GLY A 122 -5.32 -17.36 4.96
N VAL A 123 -6.64 -17.57 5.02
CA VAL A 123 -7.58 -17.21 3.94
C VAL A 123 -8.61 -16.22 4.43
N ILE A 124 -9.32 -16.55 5.51
CA ILE A 124 -10.35 -15.70 6.09
C ILE A 124 -10.25 -15.61 7.60
N HIS A 125 -10.73 -14.49 8.14
CA HIS A 125 -11.05 -14.42 9.56
C HIS A 125 -12.37 -15.16 9.82
N ASP A 126 -13.46 -14.79 9.14
CA ASP A 126 -14.82 -15.31 9.43
C ASP A 126 -15.79 -15.18 8.25
N ASN A 127 -16.74 -16.11 8.13
CA ASN A 127 -17.80 -16.10 7.10
C ASN A 127 -19.23 -16.04 7.66
N TYR A 128 -19.40 -15.67 8.92
CA TYR A 128 -20.73 -15.38 9.47
C TYR A 128 -21.23 -14.01 8.95
N ASN A 129 -22.46 -13.80 8.47
CA ASN A 129 -23.52 -14.77 8.23
C ASN A 129 -23.43 -15.36 6.82
N TRP A 130 -23.63 -16.68 6.71
CA TRP A 130 -23.87 -17.42 5.45
C TRP A 130 -22.88 -17.16 4.30
N GLY A 131 -21.68 -16.65 4.58
CA GLY A 131 -20.67 -16.39 3.56
C GLY A 131 -20.21 -17.70 2.91
N TRP A 132 -20.30 -17.78 1.58
CA TRP A 132 -19.92 -18.97 0.83
C TRP A 132 -18.44 -18.93 0.44
N VAL A 133 -17.62 -19.82 0.99
CA VAL A 133 -16.18 -19.84 0.76
C VAL A 133 -15.77 -21.17 0.17
N GLU A 134 -15.44 -21.20 -1.11
CA GLU A 134 -15.28 -22.46 -1.83
C GLU A 134 -14.14 -22.47 -2.85
N ASN A 135 -13.42 -23.58 -2.96
CA ASN A 135 -12.35 -23.77 -3.95
C ASN A 135 -11.22 -22.73 -3.83
N ASN A 136 -10.68 -22.52 -2.63
CA ASN A 136 -9.52 -21.65 -2.43
C ASN A 136 -8.28 -22.47 -2.04
N VAL A 137 -7.11 -22.04 -2.50
CA VAL A 137 -5.82 -22.69 -2.23
C VAL A 137 -4.95 -21.75 -1.39
N SER A 138 -4.53 -22.19 -0.21
CA SER A 138 -3.57 -21.46 0.63
C SER A 138 -2.18 -22.09 0.57
N MET A 139 -1.20 -21.26 0.27
CA MET A 139 0.24 -21.48 0.43
C MET A 139 0.83 -20.49 1.46
N MET A 140 -0.04 -19.83 2.24
CA MET A 140 0.33 -18.79 3.19
C MET A 140 1.05 -19.40 4.40
N LYS A 141 2.15 -18.78 4.80
CA LYS A 141 2.86 -19.08 6.06
C LYS A 141 2.38 -18.14 7.15
N VAL A 142 1.49 -18.62 8.01
CA VAL A 142 0.90 -17.85 9.10
C VAL A 142 1.68 -18.09 10.39
N ASN A 143 2.29 -17.03 10.91
CA ASN A 143 2.96 -16.98 12.20
C ASN A 143 2.00 -16.36 13.23
N ASN A 144 1.67 -17.13 14.28
CA ASN A 144 0.73 -16.75 15.34
C ASN A 144 -0.72 -16.52 14.85
N GLY A 145 -1.23 -17.42 14.01
CA GLY A 145 -2.59 -17.39 13.45
C GLY A 145 -3.01 -18.76 12.91
N GLU A 146 -4.26 -18.91 12.46
CA GLU A 146 -4.77 -20.16 11.90
C GLU A 146 -4.38 -20.31 10.41
N ILE A 147 -4.14 -21.54 9.96
CA ILE A 147 -3.65 -21.84 8.60
C ILE A 147 -4.61 -21.38 7.49
N MET A 148 -5.92 -21.38 7.74
CA MET A 148 -6.93 -20.94 6.77
C MET A 148 -8.09 -20.15 7.40
N TYR A 149 -8.80 -20.74 8.36
CA TYR A 149 -10.00 -20.14 8.98
C TYR A 149 -9.68 -19.61 10.38
N GLY A 150 -9.81 -18.30 10.61
CA GLY A 150 -9.32 -17.63 11.81
C GLY A 150 -10.23 -17.59 13.03
N SER A 151 -11.55 -17.65 12.86
CA SER A 151 -12.52 -17.41 13.94
C SER A 151 -13.04 -18.68 14.61
N GLY A 152 -13.24 -18.59 15.93
CA GLY A 152 -13.86 -19.65 16.73
C GLY A 152 -15.33 -19.90 16.41
N SER A 153 -15.97 -18.99 15.66
CA SER A 153 -17.32 -19.18 15.09
C SER A 153 -17.45 -20.46 14.26
N VAL A 154 -16.32 -20.96 13.73
CA VAL A 154 -16.26 -22.21 12.98
C VAL A 154 -16.76 -23.41 13.79
N ASP A 155 -16.54 -23.40 15.11
CA ASP A 155 -16.90 -24.48 16.04
C ASP A 155 -18.22 -24.22 16.79
N SER A 156 -18.68 -22.96 16.85
CA SER A 156 -19.82 -22.55 17.70
C SER A 156 -21.18 -22.57 16.99
N GLY A 157 -21.23 -22.92 15.71
CA GLY A 157 -22.42 -22.72 14.87
C GLY A 157 -23.25 -23.98 14.61
N ASP A 158 -24.57 -23.78 14.75
CA ASP A 158 -25.66 -24.42 14.02
C ASP A 158 -25.21 -25.03 12.67
N PRO A 159 -25.69 -26.26 12.31
CA PRO A 159 -25.29 -26.98 11.10
C PRO A 159 -25.38 -26.17 9.79
N ASP A 160 -26.16 -25.09 9.77
CA ASP A 160 -26.38 -24.23 8.61
C ASP A 160 -25.46 -22.99 8.52
N PHE A 161 -24.45 -22.85 9.42
CA PHE A 161 -23.56 -21.68 9.47
C PHE A 161 -22.06 -22.04 9.50
N GLY A 162 -21.21 -21.06 9.19
CA GLY A 162 -19.76 -21.15 9.35
C GLY A 162 -19.11 -22.17 8.42
N PHE A 163 -18.56 -23.24 9.00
CA PHE A 163 -17.82 -24.27 8.26
C PHE A 163 -18.66 -25.03 7.24
N HIS A 164 -19.99 -25.11 7.39
CA HIS A 164 -20.86 -25.73 6.38
C HIS A 164 -20.65 -25.08 5.00
N TYR A 165 -20.43 -23.76 4.96
CA TYR A 165 -20.19 -23.01 3.73
C TYR A 165 -18.71 -22.81 3.40
N PHE A 166 -17.81 -23.51 4.09
CA PHE A 166 -16.38 -23.51 3.84
C PHE A 166 -15.94 -24.81 3.13
N LYS A 167 -16.24 -24.93 1.83
CA LYS A 167 -16.14 -26.19 1.06
C LYS A 167 -14.92 -26.23 0.13
N ASN A 168 -14.30 -27.40 -0.04
CA ASN A 168 -13.21 -27.61 -1.02
C ASN A 168 -12.02 -26.64 -0.92
N ASN A 169 -11.85 -25.98 0.22
CA ASN A 169 -10.68 -25.14 0.50
C ASN A 169 -9.55 -26.05 0.97
N VAL A 170 -8.34 -25.81 0.45
CA VAL A 170 -7.18 -26.64 0.74
C VAL A 170 -5.95 -25.78 1.03
N TYR A 171 -5.05 -26.32 1.84
CA TYR A 171 -3.72 -25.77 2.01
C TYR A 171 -2.69 -26.69 1.35
N VAL A 172 -1.56 -26.13 0.93
CA VAL A 172 -0.47 -26.91 0.34
C VAL A 172 0.45 -27.41 1.45
N ARG A 173 0.57 -28.74 1.58
CA ARG A 173 1.46 -29.39 2.57
C ARG A 173 2.90 -28.94 2.33
N ASP A 174 3.65 -28.81 3.41
CA ASP A 174 5.06 -28.39 3.43
C ASP A 174 5.36 -26.96 2.91
N VAL A 175 4.33 -26.24 2.46
CA VAL A 175 4.43 -24.84 1.99
C VAL A 175 3.67 -23.91 2.91
N ALA A 176 2.39 -24.20 3.15
CA ALA A 176 1.56 -23.44 4.08
C ALA A 176 1.86 -23.84 5.53
N SER A 177 1.71 -22.89 6.45
CA SER A 177 1.87 -23.13 7.89
C SER A 177 0.90 -22.27 8.68
N GLY A 178 0.58 -22.72 9.89
CA GLY A 178 -0.30 -22.02 10.82
C GLY A 178 -0.93 -22.99 11.80
N ASN A 179 -1.66 -22.45 12.76
CA ASN A 179 -2.40 -23.26 13.73
C ASN A 179 -3.60 -23.95 13.07
N VAL A 180 -4.01 -25.07 13.66
CA VAL A 180 -5.27 -25.76 13.36
C VAL A 180 -5.96 -26.06 14.68
N SER A 181 -6.39 -24.99 15.36
CA SER A 181 -6.84 -25.07 16.75
C SER A 181 -8.30 -25.52 16.86
N TYR A 182 -9.13 -25.14 15.89
CA TYR A 182 -10.56 -25.41 15.89
C TYR A 182 -10.92 -26.82 15.42
N LYS A 183 -11.93 -27.43 16.04
CA LYS A 183 -12.35 -28.81 15.78
C LYS A 183 -12.76 -29.01 14.33
N ARG A 184 -13.56 -28.10 13.75
CA ARG A 184 -14.01 -28.21 12.36
C ARG A 184 -12.89 -27.87 11.37
N SER A 185 -11.99 -26.93 11.69
CA SER A 185 -10.84 -26.60 10.84
C SER A 185 -9.89 -27.78 10.59
N LYS A 186 -9.87 -28.79 11.47
CA LYS A 186 -9.10 -30.04 11.26
C LYS A 186 -9.59 -30.89 10.07
N GLN A 187 -10.78 -30.62 9.55
CA GLN A 187 -11.34 -31.31 8.38
C GLN A 187 -10.81 -30.73 7.06
N ILE A 188 -10.18 -29.54 7.10
CA ILE A 188 -9.58 -28.90 5.93
C ILE A 188 -8.43 -29.78 5.43
N GLN A 189 -8.49 -30.15 4.16
CA GLN A 189 -7.54 -31.08 3.57
C GLN A 189 -6.27 -30.34 3.14
N GLY A 190 -5.11 -30.87 3.54
CA GLY A 190 -3.84 -30.52 2.92
C GLY A 190 -3.67 -31.29 1.61
N VAL A 191 -3.17 -30.65 0.55
CA VAL A 191 -2.83 -31.27 -0.73
C VAL A 191 -1.34 -31.11 -1.05
N ASP A 192 -0.79 -31.90 -1.96
CA ASP A 192 0.56 -31.65 -2.47
C ASP A 192 0.56 -30.52 -3.50
N GLN A 193 1.76 -30.07 -3.88
CA GLN A 193 1.97 -28.99 -4.83
C GLN A 193 1.33 -29.30 -6.20
N ALA A 194 1.41 -30.54 -6.69
CA ALA A 194 0.91 -30.90 -8.01
C ALA A 194 -0.63 -30.81 -8.09
N GLU A 195 -1.34 -31.31 -7.08
CA GLU A 195 -2.79 -31.17 -6.96
C GLU A 195 -3.19 -29.71 -6.76
N ALA A 196 -2.42 -28.93 -5.99
CA ALA A 196 -2.65 -27.50 -5.84
C ALA A 196 -2.54 -26.76 -7.18
N ASP A 197 -1.47 -27.01 -7.95
CA ASP A 197 -1.23 -26.37 -9.24
C ASP A 197 -2.32 -26.74 -10.26
N LYS A 198 -2.77 -28.01 -10.26
CA LYS A 198 -3.89 -28.45 -11.09
C LYS A 198 -5.18 -27.68 -10.77
N ARG A 199 -5.48 -27.44 -9.49
CA ARG A 199 -6.65 -26.63 -9.10
C ARG A 199 -6.47 -25.18 -9.53
N ILE A 200 -5.31 -24.59 -9.26
CA ILE A 200 -5.01 -23.20 -9.58
C ILE A 200 -5.14 -22.94 -11.09
N ALA A 201 -4.71 -23.88 -11.94
CA ALA A 201 -4.87 -23.78 -13.38
C ALA A 201 -6.35 -23.64 -13.82
N THR A 202 -7.31 -24.13 -13.03
CA THR A 202 -8.75 -24.00 -13.32
C THR A 202 -9.38 -22.71 -12.81
N PHE A 203 -8.65 -21.91 -12.03
CA PHE A 203 -9.17 -20.70 -11.40
C PHE A 203 -9.23 -19.50 -12.35
N ASN A 204 -8.60 -19.59 -13.52
CA ASN A 204 -8.57 -18.51 -14.53
C ASN A 204 -8.06 -17.16 -13.98
N ILE A 205 -7.10 -17.22 -13.06
CA ILE A 205 -6.39 -16.04 -12.57
C ILE A 205 -5.34 -15.67 -13.62
N THR A 206 -5.43 -14.45 -14.15
CA THR A 206 -4.46 -13.90 -15.11
C THR A 206 -3.83 -12.60 -14.62
N ALA A 207 -4.48 -11.89 -13.69
CA ALA A 207 -4.02 -10.60 -13.20
C ALA A 207 -2.66 -10.66 -12.49
N ASP A 208 -2.29 -11.79 -11.87
CA ASP A 208 -0.97 -11.98 -11.27
C ASP A 208 0.17 -11.85 -12.30
N LYS A 209 -0.11 -12.20 -13.56
CA LYS A 209 0.84 -12.21 -14.68
C LYS A 209 0.87 -10.93 -15.49
N TYR A 210 0.02 -9.95 -15.19
CA TYR A 210 0.04 -8.68 -15.93
C TYR A 210 1.40 -7.98 -15.78
N GLU A 211 1.92 -7.50 -16.89
CA GLU A 211 3.12 -6.66 -16.91
C GLU A 211 2.73 -5.22 -16.62
N ILE A 212 3.44 -4.57 -15.70
CA ILE A 212 3.28 -3.15 -15.41
C ILE A 212 4.36 -2.44 -16.19
N THR A 213 3.99 -1.85 -17.32
CA THR A 213 4.89 -1.03 -18.14
C THR A 213 4.79 0.42 -17.68
N ASP A 214 5.92 1.02 -17.32
CA ASP A 214 5.95 2.46 -17.08
C ASP A 214 5.61 3.22 -18.37
N PRO A 215 4.73 4.22 -18.31
CA PRO A 215 4.50 5.11 -19.43
C PRO A 215 5.81 5.73 -19.92
N LEU A 216 6.00 5.84 -21.23
CA LEU A 216 7.17 6.51 -21.81
C LEU A 216 7.34 7.95 -21.26
N VAL A 217 6.22 8.62 -20.94
CA VAL A 217 6.22 9.94 -20.31
C VAL A 217 6.91 9.95 -18.93
N ASN A 218 6.91 8.86 -18.17
CA ASN A 218 7.67 8.76 -16.92
C ASN A 218 9.16 8.82 -17.18
N THR A 219 9.63 8.11 -18.21
CA THR A 219 11.03 8.17 -18.66
C THR A 219 11.38 9.54 -19.22
N LEU A 220 10.52 10.12 -20.06
CA LEU A 220 10.74 11.44 -20.68
C LEU A 220 10.77 12.57 -19.64
N ASN A 221 9.93 12.49 -18.61
CA ASN A 221 9.90 13.45 -17.51
C ASN A 221 10.93 13.14 -16.42
N ASN A 222 11.74 12.08 -16.59
CA ASN A 222 12.68 11.58 -15.59
C ASN A 222 12.03 11.47 -14.20
N LEU A 223 10.76 11.04 -14.15
CA LEU A 223 9.98 10.91 -12.93
C LEU A 223 10.61 9.82 -12.08
N THR A 224 11.43 10.24 -11.14
CA THR A 224 12.04 9.40 -10.13
C THR A 224 11.29 9.57 -8.81
N THR A 225 11.38 8.59 -7.93
CA THR A 225 10.81 8.76 -6.59
C THR A 225 11.58 9.87 -5.87
N ARG A 226 10.90 10.57 -4.97
CA ARG A 226 11.52 11.63 -4.16
C ARG A 226 12.85 11.17 -3.54
N ASP A 227 12.96 9.90 -3.13
CA ASP A 227 14.13 9.29 -2.50
C ASP A 227 15.29 9.02 -3.46
N ASN A 228 15.05 9.04 -4.77
CA ASN A 228 16.03 8.75 -5.81
C ASN A 228 16.36 9.98 -6.66
N GLU A 229 15.90 11.18 -6.25
CA GLU A 229 16.00 12.43 -7.01
C GLU A 229 17.44 12.79 -7.44
N TYR A 230 18.42 12.60 -6.55
CA TYR A 230 19.82 13.00 -6.73
C TYR A 230 20.80 11.83 -6.86
N LYS A 231 20.36 10.59 -6.62
CA LYS A 231 21.27 9.43 -6.46
C LYS A 231 22.07 9.09 -7.71
N THR A 232 21.60 9.51 -8.88
CA THR A 232 22.27 9.30 -10.16
C THR A 232 23.06 10.52 -10.62
N THR A 233 23.01 11.63 -9.88
CA THR A 233 23.73 12.87 -10.19
C THR A 233 25.22 12.70 -9.85
N GLN A 234 26.09 13.27 -10.68
CA GLN A 234 27.53 13.27 -10.43
C GLN A 234 27.87 13.91 -9.06
N ASP A 235 28.86 13.33 -8.37
CA ASP A 235 29.35 13.76 -7.05
C ASP A 235 28.35 13.63 -5.89
N TYR A 236 27.28 12.85 -6.08
CA TYR A 236 26.32 12.52 -5.03
C TYR A 236 26.98 11.85 -3.81
N LYS A 237 26.59 12.30 -2.61
CA LYS A 237 26.98 11.72 -1.32
C LYS A 237 25.73 11.44 -0.48
N ALA A 238 25.58 10.19 -0.03
CA ALA A 238 24.39 9.76 0.70
C ALA A 238 24.17 10.56 2.00
N GLU A 239 25.26 10.90 2.70
CA GLU A 239 25.26 11.71 3.91
C GLU A 239 24.86 13.19 3.68
N ARG A 240 24.81 13.65 2.42
CA ARG A 240 24.44 15.02 2.02
C ARG A 240 23.05 15.12 1.39
N GLU A 241 22.29 14.02 1.33
CA GLU A 241 20.94 13.97 0.75
C GLU A 241 20.04 15.10 1.27
N GLN A 242 20.06 15.35 2.58
CA GLN A 242 19.27 16.41 3.21
C GLN A 242 19.70 17.81 2.74
N ALA A 243 21.01 18.02 2.58
CA ALA A 243 21.54 19.28 2.08
C ALA A 243 21.08 19.57 0.65
N TYR A 244 21.08 18.56 -0.24
CA TYR A 244 20.60 18.73 -1.61
C TYR A 244 19.13 19.16 -1.65
N ARG A 245 18.28 18.54 -0.84
CA ARG A 245 16.86 18.92 -0.70
C ARG A 245 16.65 20.32 -0.15
N ASN A 246 17.51 20.74 0.78
CA ASN A 246 17.43 22.08 1.35
C ASN A 246 17.89 23.15 0.35
N ILE A 247 18.92 22.87 -0.44
CA ILE A 247 19.39 23.76 -1.51
C ILE A 247 18.36 23.87 -2.64
N GLU A 248 17.70 22.79 -3.01
CA GLU A 248 16.58 22.82 -3.97
C GLU A 248 15.47 23.79 -3.53
N LYS A 249 15.15 23.83 -2.23
CA LYS A 249 14.17 24.79 -1.71
C LYS A 249 14.64 26.24 -1.78
N LEU A 250 15.95 26.47 -1.67
CA LEU A 250 16.53 27.79 -1.82
C LEU A 250 16.52 28.23 -3.29
N GLN A 251 16.75 27.30 -4.23
CA GLN A 251 16.94 27.56 -5.65
C GLN A 251 16.24 26.50 -6.53
N PRO A 252 14.89 26.49 -6.58
CA PRO A 252 14.10 25.38 -7.15
C PRO A 252 14.15 25.25 -8.67
N PHE A 253 14.77 26.21 -9.37
CA PHE A 253 14.85 26.24 -10.83
C PHE A 253 16.25 25.89 -11.36
N TYR A 254 17.21 25.58 -10.49
CA TYR A 254 18.55 25.16 -10.90
C TYR A 254 18.59 23.67 -11.19
N ASN A 255 19.55 23.25 -12.02
CA ASN A 255 19.76 21.85 -12.35
C ASN A 255 20.32 21.05 -11.16
N LYS A 256 20.18 19.73 -11.21
CA LYS A 256 20.53 18.81 -10.12
C LYS A 256 22.03 18.80 -9.84
N GLU A 257 22.85 18.90 -10.88
CA GLU A 257 24.31 18.96 -10.78
C GLU A 257 24.75 20.18 -9.97
N TRP A 258 24.13 21.33 -10.20
CA TRP A 258 24.39 22.53 -9.43
C TRP A 258 23.95 22.35 -7.96
N ILE A 259 22.75 21.81 -7.73
CA ILE A 259 22.24 21.54 -6.38
C ILE A 259 23.20 20.63 -5.60
N VAL A 260 23.66 19.54 -6.20
CA VAL A 260 24.63 18.61 -5.59
C VAL A 260 25.97 19.29 -5.34
N ASN A 261 26.47 20.07 -6.30
CA ASN A 261 27.71 20.83 -6.15
C ASN A 261 27.65 21.81 -4.97
N GLN A 262 26.55 22.57 -4.83
CA GLN A 262 26.40 23.51 -3.71
C GLN A 262 26.22 22.79 -2.38
N GLY A 263 25.42 21.73 -2.33
CA GLY A 263 25.24 20.94 -1.11
C GLY A 263 26.55 20.33 -0.60
N ASN A 264 27.45 19.95 -1.51
CA ASN A 264 28.78 19.42 -1.20
C ASN A 264 29.76 20.48 -0.67
N LYS A 265 29.53 21.78 -0.93
CA LYS A 265 30.36 22.90 -0.44
C LYS A 265 29.98 23.36 0.97
N LEU A 266 28.80 22.97 1.47
CA LEU A 266 28.36 23.33 2.81
C LEU A 266 29.26 22.66 3.86
N THR A 267 29.62 23.42 4.90
CA THR A 267 30.29 22.86 6.07
C THR A 267 29.35 21.91 6.81
N ASP A 268 29.91 20.90 7.48
CA ASP A 268 29.11 19.93 8.25
C ASP A 268 28.29 20.60 9.35
N GLU A 269 28.75 21.76 9.84
CA GLU A 269 28.10 22.58 10.85
C GLU A 269 26.91 23.40 10.36
N SER A 270 26.71 23.48 9.03
CA SER A 270 25.60 24.25 8.46
C SER A 270 24.24 23.68 8.88
N ASN A 271 23.32 24.58 9.27
CA ASN A 271 21.92 24.20 9.48
C ASN A 271 21.27 23.64 8.21
N LEU A 272 21.72 24.04 7.02
CA LEU A 272 21.26 23.49 5.75
C LEU A 272 21.70 22.04 5.55
N VAL A 273 22.68 21.54 6.29
CA VAL A 273 23.06 20.12 6.32
C VAL A 273 22.27 19.38 7.40
N LYS A 274 22.14 19.98 8.60
CA LYS A 274 21.61 19.31 9.79
C LYS A 274 20.08 19.34 9.91
N LYS A 275 19.41 20.36 9.36
CA LYS A 275 18.00 20.68 9.64
C LYS A 275 17.17 20.70 8.38
N THR A 276 15.96 20.17 8.43
CA THR A 276 15.05 20.19 7.28
C THR A 276 14.46 21.58 7.11
N VAL A 277 14.68 22.22 5.96
CA VAL A 277 14.04 23.49 5.59
C VAL A 277 12.58 23.22 5.27
N LEU A 278 11.67 24.03 5.80
CA LEU A 278 10.23 24.02 5.48
C LEU A 278 9.91 25.04 4.39
N SER A 279 10.29 26.29 4.61
CA SER A 279 10.04 27.43 3.71
C SER A 279 11.18 28.42 3.75
N VAL A 280 11.29 29.20 2.67
CA VAL A 280 12.23 30.32 2.52
C VAL A 280 11.41 31.53 2.11
N THR A 281 11.59 32.64 2.81
CA THR A 281 10.86 33.90 2.54
C THR A 281 11.85 35.04 2.36
N GLY A 282 11.66 35.84 1.31
CA GLY A 282 12.46 37.03 1.06
C GLY A 282 12.17 38.14 2.06
N MET A 283 13.21 38.90 2.42
CA MET A 283 13.12 40.00 3.37
C MET A 283 13.88 41.23 2.87
N LYS A 284 13.40 42.40 3.28
CA LYS A 284 14.08 43.68 3.11
C LYS A 284 13.91 44.52 4.37
N ALA A 285 15.00 45.00 4.95
CA ALA A 285 14.98 45.84 6.15
C ALA A 285 14.13 45.25 7.30
N GLY A 286 14.17 43.92 7.49
CA GLY A 286 13.44 43.21 8.55
C GLY A 286 11.96 42.93 8.26
N GLN A 287 11.45 43.31 7.08
CA GLN A 287 10.07 43.03 6.65
C GLN A 287 10.05 41.96 5.57
N PHE A 288 8.99 41.14 5.53
CA PHE A 288 8.80 40.18 4.45
C PHE A 288 8.47 40.90 3.15
N VAL A 289 9.06 40.43 2.05
CA VAL A 289 8.74 40.88 0.70
C VAL A 289 7.82 39.85 0.06
N THR A 290 6.67 40.31 -0.42
CA THR A 290 5.64 39.49 -1.08
C THR A 290 5.35 39.94 -2.51
N ASP A 291 6.10 40.92 -3.01
CA ASP A 291 6.06 41.42 -4.38
C ASP A 291 7.40 41.18 -5.10
N LEU A 292 7.63 41.86 -6.21
CA LEU A 292 8.83 41.72 -7.04
C LEU A 292 9.99 42.64 -6.62
N SER A 293 9.93 43.24 -5.42
CA SER A 293 11.01 44.11 -4.92
C SER A 293 12.26 43.30 -4.55
N ASP A 294 13.43 43.94 -4.64
CA ASP A 294 14.68 43.31 -4.22
C ASP A 294 14.70 43.01 -2.72
N ILE A 295 15.35 41.91 -2.36
CA ILE A 295 15.55 41.43 -1.00
C ILE A 295 17.02 41.58 -0.57
N ASP A 296 17.27 41.86 0.71
CA ASP A 296 18.62 41.88 1.29
C ASP A 296 18.93 40.60 2.08
N LYS A 297 17.89 39.87 2.46
CA LYS A 297 17.97 38.65 3.26
C LYS A 297 16.89 37.66 2.84
N ILE A 298 17.12 36.41 3.21
CA ILE A 298 16.10 35.37 3.26
C ILE A 298 15.95 34.87 4.70
N MET A 299 14.72 34.56 5.10
CA MET A 299 14.43 33.83 6.32
C MET A 299 14.16 32.37 5.99
N VAL A 300 14.98 31.49 6.54
CA VAL A 300 14.83 30.04 6.43
C VAL A 300 14.10 29.53 7.67
N HIS A 301 12.97 28.87 7.46
CA HIS A 301 12.19 28.23 8.53
C HIS A 301 12.51 26.74 8.56
N TYR A 302 12.94 26.22 9.70
CA TYR A 302 13.28 24.82 9.87
C TYR A 302 12.16 24.01 10.52
N ALA A 303 12.17 22.70 10.29
CA ALA A 303 11.18 21.77 10.83
C ALA A 303 11.19 21.67 12.36
N ASP A 304 12.31 22.05 13.01
CA ASP A 304 12.43 22.12 14.47
C ASP A 304 11.86 23.43 15.05
N GLY A 305 11.27 24.29 14.21
CA GLY A 305 10.70 25.59 14.59
C GLY A 305 11.71 26.74 14.67
N THR A 306 13.01 26.47 14.48
CA THR A 306 14.04 27.51 14.44
C THR A 306 14.01 28.29 13.13
N LYS A 307 14.53 29.52 13.17
CA LYS A 307 14.62 30.43 12.03
C LYS A 307 16.04 30.94 11.89
N GLU A 308 16.48 31.14 10.66
CA GLU A 308 17.80 31.69 10.36
C GLU A 308 17.65 32.73 9.25
N GLU A 309 18.28 33.89 9.44
CA GLU A 309 18.38 34.92 8.41
C GLU A 309 19.71 34.76 7.68
N LEU A 310 19.66 34.58 6.36
CA LEU A 310 20.83 34.53 5.51
C LEU A 310 20.85 35.77 4.63
N THR A 311 21.99 36.45 4.58
CA THR A 311 22.19 37.62 3.72
C THR A 311 22.22 37.19 2.26
N VAL A 312 21.47 37.89 1.42
CA VAL A 312 21.58 37.78 -0.03
C VAL A 312 22.67 38.74 -0.48
N THR A 313 23.71 38.22 -1.12
CA THR A 313 24.75 39.03 -1.75
C THR A 313 24.58 38.98 -3.25
N GLU A 314 24.76 40.12 -3.92
CA GLU A 314 24.80 40.16 -5.38
C GLU A 314 26.11 39.53 -5.86
N GLU A 315 26.11 38.21 -6.08
CA GLU A 315 27.10 37.60 -6.97
C GLU A 315 26.42 37.25 -8.30
N LEU A 316 26.81 38.00 -9.33
CA LEU A 316 26.45 37.90 -10.75
C LEU A 316 24.98 38.23 -11.09
N THR A 317 24.74 39.52 -11.31
CA THR A 317 23.64 40.04 -12.11
C THR A 317 23.73 39.51 -13.55
N VAL A 318 23.05 38.40 -13.85
CA VAL A 318 22.57 38.20 -15.22
C VAL A 318 21.41 39.17 -15.39
N THR A 319 21.70 40.33 -15.96
CA THR A 319 20.69 41.29 -16.36
C THR A 319 19.72 40.56 -17.30
N ALA A 320 18.50 40.30 -16.84
CA ALA A 320 17.44 39.84 -17.71
C ALA A 320 17.36 40.84 -18.87
N LYS A 321 17.52 40.37 -20.12
CA LYS A 321 17.14 41.16 -21.29
C LYS A 321 15.65 41.45 -21.14
N THR A 322 15.31 42.68 -20.76
CA THR A 322 13.93 43.13 -20.59
C THR A 322 13.14 43.25 -21.89
N ASP A 323 13.74 42.95 -23.05
CA ASP A 323 13.07 43.08 -24.34
C ASP A 323 12.95 41.73 -25.05
N SER A 324 11.97 40.91 -24.63
CA SER A 324 11.39 39.92 -25.53
C SER A 324 10.41 40.64 -26.46
N LYS A 325 10.73 40.73 -27.75
CA LYS A 325 9.82 41.25 -28.79
C LYS A 325 8.77 40.22 -29.24
N VAL A 326 8.53 39.15 -28.47
CA VAL A 326 7.55 38.14 -28.84
C VAL A 326 6.18 38.60 -28.37
N ALA A 327 5.37 39.10 -29.32
CA ALA A 327 3.96 39.35 -29.08
C ALA A 327 3.24 38.03 -28.77
N GLN A 328 2.65 37.92 -27.58
CA GLN A 328 1.74 36.82 -27.28
C GLN A 328 0.46 36.99 -28.09
N VAL A 329 0.17 36.03 -28.97
CA VAL A 329 -1.13 35.90 -29.62
C VAL A 329 -2.11 35.42 -28.55
N LYS A 330 -3.12 36.26 -28.25
CA LYS A 330 -4.25 35.84 -27.42
C LYS A 330 -5.13 34.88 -28.22
N SER A 331 -5.33 33.68 -27.71
CA SER A 331 -6.50 32.83 -28.00
C SER A 331 -7.46 32.91 -26.83
#